data_AF-A0A7J3XYR9-F1
#
_entry.id   AF-A0A7J3XYR9-F1
#
_cell.length_a   1.000
_cell.length_b   1.000
_cell.length_c   1.000
_cell.angle_alpha   90.00
_cell.angle_beta   90.00
_cell.angle_gamma   90.00
#
_symmetry.space_group_name_H-M   'P 1'
#
loop_
_entity.id
_entity.type
_entity.pdbx_description
1 polymer ?
#
loop_
_entity_poly.entity_id
_entity_poly.type
_entity_poly.pdbx_seq_one_letter_code
_entity_poly.pdbx_strand_id
1 'polypeptide(L)'
;MNWVFIAVFTAYVLGGTLIALASRRYFLGTLREYYTSGGRMGALLAAGAYAATTYSAFMMIGLVGLSYNTGVGALGFELTYLASTVFLLSTLGYVVWRLSKERGWISPSQMLS
;
A
#
# COMPACT_ATOMS: atom_id res chain seq x y z
N MET A 1 -30.33 -7.47 -2.95
CA MET A 1 -29.37 -6.34 -3.09
C MET A 1 -30.16 -5.09 -3.45
N ASN A 2 -30.07 -4.01 -2.67
CA ASN A 2 -30.72 -2.74 -3.00
C ASN A 2 -30.03 -2.09 -4.21
N TRP A 3 -30.80 -1.43 -5.08
CA TRP A 3 -30.27 -0.77 -6.28
C TRP A 3 -29.22 0.30 -5.94
N VAL A 4 -29.36 0.96 -4.79
CA VAL A 4 -28.40 1.95 -4.27
C VAL A 4 -27.02 1.33 -4.07
N PHE A 5 -26.93 0.12 -3.49
CA PHE A 5 -25.66 -0.56 -3.29
C PHE A 5 -24.98 -0.89 -4.62
N ILE A 6 -25.75 -1.39 -5.58
CA ILE A 6 -25.24 -1.70 -6.92
C ILE A 6 -24.70 -0.42 -7.57
N ALA A 7 -25.44 0.68 -7.50
CA ALA A 7 -25.02 1.97 -8.05
C ALA A 7 -23.70 2.46 -7.43
N VAL A 8 -23.58 2.42 -6.09
CA VAL A 8 -22.35 2.84 -5.39
C VAL A 8 -21.17 1.94 -5.73
N PHE A 9 -21.37 0.62 -5.74
CA PHE A 9 -20.32 -0.34 -6.09
C PHE A 9 -19.84 -0.14 -7.53
N THR A 10 -20.76 0.02 -8.48
CA THR A 10 -20.43 0.30 -9.88
C THR A 10 -19.67 1.62 -9.99
N ALA A 11 -20.09 2.69 -9.30
CA ALA A 11 -19.38 3.96 -9.30
C ALA A 11 -17.96 3.85 -8.75
N TYR A 12 -17.75 3.05 -7.69
CA TYR A 12 -16.43 2.79 -7.13
C TYR A 12 -15.50 2.08 -8.12
N VAL A 13 -15.98 0.99 -8.75
CA VAL A 13 -15.20 0.23 -9.74
C VAL A 13 -14.88 1.09 -10.97
N LEU A 14 -15.86 1.84 -11.48
CA LEU A 14 -15.66 2.75 -12.60
C LEU A 14 -14.68 3.87 -12.23
N GLY A 15 -14.81 4.48 -11.07
CA GLY A 15 -13.90 5.53 -10.61
C GLY A 15 -12.45 5.07 -10.56
N GLY A 16 -12.19 3.91 -9.94
CA GLY A 16 -10.84 3.33 -9.89
C GLY A 16 -10.30 2.98 -11.28
N THR A 17 -11.15 2.43 -12.15
CA THR A 17 -10.78 2.08 -13.53
C THR A 17 -10.47 3.33 -14.35
N LEU A 18 -11.27 4.39 -14.22
CA LEU A 18 -11.04 5.67 -14.90
C LEU A 18 -9.73 6.33 -14.45
N ILE A 19 -9.42 6.30 -13.15
CA ILE A 19 -8.13 6.79 -12.63
C ILE A 19 -6.97 5.98 -13.24
N ALA A 20 -7.10 4.65 -13.30
CA ALA A 20 -6.09 3.78 -13.89
C ALA A 20 -5.91 3.99 -15.40
N LEU A 21 -6.98 4.28 -16.15
CA LEU A 21 -6.88 4.61 -17.56
C LEU A 21 -6.28 6.01 -17.77
N ALA A 22 -6.68 6.99 -16.95
CA ALA A 22 -6.15 8.33 -17.00
C ALA A 22 -4.67 8.39 -16.59
N SER A 23 -4.19 7.49 -15.74
CA SER A 23 -2.78 7.44 -15.34
C SER A 23 -1.85 6.97 -16.46
N ARG A 24 -2.36 6.20 -17.44
CA ARG A 24 -1.56 5.69 -18.58
C ARG A 24 -0.89 6.78 -19.39
N ARG A 25 -1.51 7.96 -19.51
CA ARG A 25 -0.95 9.08 -20.28
C ARG A 25 0.34 9.65 -19.70
N TYR A 26 0.65 9.33 -18.44
CA TYR A 26 1.85 9.81 -17.74
C TYR A 26 2.99 8.79 -17.70
N PHE A 27 2.83 7.63 -18.35
CA PHE A 27 3.82 6.57 -18.34
C PHE A 27 4.91 6.81 -19.41
N LEU A 28 6.20 6.93 -19.03
CA LEU A 28 7.30 7.16 -19.98
C LEU A 28 7.99 5.86 -20.45
N GLY A 29 7.38 4.69 -20.21
CA GLY A 29 7.82 3.44 -20.83
C GLY A 29 8.95 2.68 -20.12
N THR A 30 9.49 3.17 -18.99
CA THR A 30 10.60 2.52 -18.28
C THR A 30 10.13 1.61 -17.14
N LEU A 31 10.89 0.53 -16.88
CA LEU A 31 10.63 -0.38 -15.75
C LEU A 31 10.68 0.33 -14.40
N ARG A 32 11.63 1.26 -14.22
CA ARG A 32 11.74 2.06 -12.99
C ARG A 32 10.50 2.95 -12.78
N GLU A 33 9.93 3.48 -13.84
CA GLU A 33 8.71 4.26 -13.72
C GLU A 33 7.49 3.41 -13.44
N TYR A 34 7.42 2.20 -14.02
CA TYR A 34 6.35 1.25 -13.74
C TYR A 34 6.32 0.83 -12.26
N TYR A 35 7.48 0.49 -11.68
CA TYR A 35 7.55 -0.07 -10.32
C TYR A 35 7.72 0.97 -9.22
N THR A 36 8.49 2.04 -9.46
CA THR A 36 8.83 3.02 -8.40
C THR A 36 8.41 4.45 -8.76
N SER A 37 7.61 4.65 -9.81
CA SER A 37 7.22 5.98 -10.32
C SER A 37 8.43 6.87 -10.64
N GLY A 38 9.58 6.27 -10.94
CA GLY A 38 10.83 7.00 -11.16
C GLY A 38 11.37 7.68 -9.90
N GLY A 39 10.93 7.28 -8.70
CA GLY A 39 11.30 7.91 -7.43
C GLY A 39 10.59 9.24 -7.14
N ARG A 40 9.57 9.60 -7.93
CA ARG A 40 8.81 10.85 -7.81
C ARG A 40 7.58 10.76 -6.91
N MET A 41 7.24 9.58 -6.41
CA MET A 41 6.06 9.39 -5.57
C MET A 41 6.20 10.21 -4.27
N GLY A 42 5.27 11.13 -4.05
CA GLY A 42 5.26 11.97 -2.85
C GLY A 42 4.97 11.17 -1.59
N ALA A 43 5.47 11.64 -0.44
CA ALA A 43 5.37 10.94 0.84
C ALA A 43 3.93 10.59 1.24
N LEU A 44 2.96 11.50 1.03
CA LEU A 44 1.55 11.25 1.34
C LEU A 44 0.94 10.16 0.47
N LEU A 45 1.22 10.17 -0.84
CA LEU A 45 0.76 9.14 -1.76
C LEU A 45 1.40 7.78 -1.41
N ALA A 46 2.69 7.77 -1.10
CA ALA A 46 3.40 6.56 -0.69
C ALA A 46 2.84 5.98 0.62
N ALA A 47 2.59 6.83 1.63
CA ALA A 47 1.98 6.42 2.89
C ALA A 47 0.55 5.91 2.69
N GLY A 48 -0.26 6.57 1.85
CA GLY A 48 -1.61 6.13 1.51
C GLY A 48 -1.63 4.79 0.76
N ALA A 49 -0.71 4.60 -0.20
CA ALA A 49 -0.57 3.33 -0.92
C ALA A 49 -0.11 2.19 0.00
N TYR A 50 0.82 2.48 0.91
CA TYR A 50 1.24 1.53 1.95
C TYR A 50 0.06 1.13 2.84
N ALA A 51 -0.68 2.10 3.38
CA ALA A 51 -1.85 1.85 4.21
C ALA A 51 -2.92 1.04 3.47
N ALA A 52 -3.24 1.39 2.22
CA ALA A 52 -4.21 0.66 1.40
C ALA A 52 -3.80 -0.80 1.12
N THR A 53 -2.49 -1.05 0.98
CA THR A 53 -1.97 -2.42 0.77
C THR A 53 -2.05 -3.26 2.04
N THR A 54 -1.79 -2.64 3.19
CA THR A 54 -1.90 -3.30 4.50
C THR A 54 -3.35 -3.61 4.88
N TYR A 55 -4.25 -2.61 4.77
CA TYR A 55 -5.65 -2.72 5.17
C TYR A 55 -6.50 -3.43 4.11
N SER A 56 -6.12 -4.69 3.84
CA SER A 56 -6.82 -5.58 2.93
C SER A 56 -8.07 -6.21 3.57
N ALA A 57 -8.81 -7.00 2.79
CA ALA A 57 -9.94 -7.79 3.29
C ALA A 57 -9.56 -8.69 4.49
N PHE A 58 -8.32 -9.16 4.56
CA PHE A 58 -7.82 -9.90 5.71
C PHE A 58 -7.84 -9.06 6.99
N MET A 59 -7.36 -7.82 6.94
CA MET A 59 -7.39 -6.93 8.10
C MET A 59 -8.84 -6.52 8.44
N MET A 60 -9.70 -6.32 7.45
CA MET A 60 -11.07 -5.84 7.69
C MET A 60 -12.02 -6.93 8.19
N ILE A 61 -11.84 -8.19 7.76
CA ILE A 61 -12.74 -9.30 8.11
C ILE A 61 -12.04 -10.32 9.00
N GLY A 62 -10.82 -10.73 8.62
CA GLY A 62 -10.06 -11.76 9.33
C GLY A 62 -9.68 -11.32 10.74
N LEU A 63 -9.13 -10.12 10.88
CA LEU A 63 -8.77 -9.59 12.20
C LEU A 63 -9.99 -9.34 13.08
N VAL A 64 -11.11 -8.86 12.51
CA VAL A 64 -12.37 -8.72 13.25
C VAL A 64 -12.86 -10.08 13.75
N GLY A 65 -12.75 -11.13 12.93
CA GLY A 65 -13.03 -12.50 13.36
C GLY A 65 -12.10 -13.00 14.46
N LEU A 66 -10.81 -12.66 14.39
CA LEU A 66 -9.84 -12.96 15.44
C LEU A 66 -10.20 -12.26 16.75
N SER A 67 -10.57 -10.98 16.68
CA SER A 67 -11.04 -10.18 17.83
C SER A 67 -12.34 -10.74 18.40
N TYR A 68 -13.26 -11.21 17.56
CA TYR A 68 -14.49 -11.86 18.03
C TYR A 68 -14.18 -13.12 18.86
N ASN A 69 -13.20 -13.92 18.43
CA ASN A 69 -12.84 -15.16 19.10
C ASN A 69 -11.92 -14.97 20.33
N THR A 70 -10.99 -14.02 20.26
CA THR A 70 -9.90 -13.85 21.26
C THR A 70 -10.03 -12.59 22.11
N GLY A 71 -11.01 -11.73 21.81
CA GLY A 71 -11.25 -10.48 22.51
C GLY A 71 -10.11 -9.47 22.31
N VAL A 72 -9.79 -8.72 23.38
CA VAL A 72 -8.80 -7.63 23.35
C VAL A 72 -7.38 -8.11 23.06
N GLY A 73 -7.08 -9.41 23.12
CA GLY A 73 -5.77 -9.95 22.75
C GLY A 73 -5.36 -9.62 21.31
N ALA A 74 -6.31 -9.53 20.39
CA ALA A 74 -6.07 -9.12 19.01
C ALA A 74 -5.56 -7.67 18.88
N LEU A 75 -5.88 -6.80 19.85
CA LEU A 75 -5.36 -5.42 19.89
C LEU A 75 -3.84 -5.41 20.12
N GLY A 76 -3.31 -6.38 20.87
CA GLY A 76 -1.87 -6.55 21.04
C GLY A 76 -1.15 -6.85 19.71
N PHE A 77 -1.78 -7.65 18.83
CA PHE A 77 -1.28 -7.88 17.48
C PHE A 77 -1.25 -6.59 16.65
N GLU A 78 -2.34 -5.81 16.64
CA GLU A 78 -2.38 -4.53 15.91
C GLU A 78 -1.35 -3.53 16.41
N LEU A 79 -1.23 -3.35 17.73
CA LEU A 79 -0.27 -2.41 18.31
C LEU A 79 1.18 -2.83 18.04
N THR A 80 1.47 -4.13 18.10
CA THR A 80 2.80 -4.65 17.76
C THR A 80 3.10 -4.41 16.29
N TYR A 81 2.14 -4.72 15.41
CA TYR A 81 2.26 -4.46 13.98
C TYR A 81 2.50 -2.97 13.69
N LEU A 82 1.73 -2.07 14.32
CA LEU A 82 1.89 -0.62 14.18
C LEU A 82 3.27 -0.16 14.67
N ALA A 83 3.67 -0.57 15.87
CA ALA A 83 4.95 -0.19 16.46
C ALA A 83 6.14 -0.68 15.62
N SER A 84 6.11 -1.95 15.19
CA SER A 84 7.13 -2.51 14.30
C SER A 84 7.17 -1.79 12.96
N THR A 85 6.01 -1.45 12.40
CA THR A 85 5.91 -0.73 11.12
C THR A 85 6.53 0.67 11.23
N VAL A 86 6.15 1.44 12.25
CA VAL A 86 6.71 2.79 12.47
C VAL A 86 8.22 2.70 12.68
N PHE A 87 8.67 1.75 13.49
CA PHE A 87 10.10 1.53 13.73
C PHE A 87 10.84 1.19 12.44
N LEU A 88 10.36 0.21 11.67
CA LEU A 88 11.01 -0.23 10.43
C LEU A 88 11.02 0.86 9.36
N LEU A 89 9.90 1.55 9.15
CA LEU A 89 9.81 2.59 8.11
C LEU A 89 10.64 3.84 8.47
N SER A 90 10.69 4.22 9.75
CA SER A 90 11.49 5.37 10.20
C SER A 90 12.99 5.10 10.22
N THR A 91 13.41 3.84 10.36
CA THR A 91 14.83 3.46 10.41
C THR A 91 15.29 2.87 9.07
N LEU A 92 15.03 1.59 8.83
CA LEU A 92 15.47 0.86 7.65
C LEU A 92 14.81 1.39 6.38
N GLY A 93 13.52 1.71 6.43
CA GLY A 93 12.77 2.22 5.29
C GLY A 93 13.39 3.50 4.71
N TYR A 94 13.79 4.44 5.57
CA TYR A 94 14.47 5.65 5.13
C TYR A 94 15.81 5.37 4.45
N VAL A 95 16.62 4.47 5.02
CA VAL A 95 17.92 4.08 4.45
C VAL A 95 17.75 3.41 3.09
N VAL A 96 16.82 2.44 3.00
CA VAL A 96 16.52 1.72 1.75
C VAL A 96 15.98 2.67 0.69
N TRP A 97 15.11 3.60 1.06
CA TRP A 97 14.58 4.60 0.14
C TRP A 97 15.68 5.51 -0.43
N ARG A 98 16.59 6.00 0.42
CA ARG A 98 17.72 6.82 -0.02
C ARG A 98 18.63 6.05 -0.99
N LEU A 99 19.02 4.83 -0.62
CA LEU A 99 19.88 3.98 -1.46
C LEU A 99 19.21 3.59 -2.78
N SER A 100 17.91 3.32 -2.78
CA SER A 100 17.14 3.05 -4.00
C SER A 100 17.13 4.25 -4.95
N LYS A 101 17.08 5.49 -4.42
CA LYS A 101 17.19 6.70 -5.25
C LYS A 101 18.57 6.85 -5.88
N GLU A 102 19.63 6.66 -5.09
CA GLU A 102 21.03 6.78 -5.52
C GLU A 102 21.43 5.68 -6.53
N ARG A 103 21.10 4.42 -6.23
CA ARG A 103 21.52 3.24 -7.02
C ARG A 103 20.52 2.82 -8.10
N GLY A 104 19.33 3.41 -8.11
CA GLY A 104 18.30 3.08 -9.09
C GLY A 104 17.64 1.72 -8.88
N TRP A 105 17.66 1.18 -7.66
CA TRP A 105 17.05 -0.12 -7.35
C TRP A 105 15.53 -0.10 -7.54
N ILE A 106 15.02 -1.10 -8.25
CA ILE A 106 13.60 -1.35 -8.52
C ILE A 106 13.05 -2.56 -7.75
N SER A 107 13.92 -3.47 -7.29
CA SER A 107 13.53 -4.66 -6.54
C SER A 107 14.46 -4.93 -5.36
N PRO A 108 13.99 -5.63 -4.30
CA PRO A 108 14.83 -6.01 -3.17
C PRO A 108 16.01 -6.93 -3.56
N SER A 109 15.85 -7.76 -4.61
CA SER A 109 16.93 -8.63 -5.08
C SER A 109 18.18 -7.86 -5.50
N GLN A 110 18.02 -6.65 -6.06
CA GLN A 110 19.14 -5.78 -6.43
C GLN A 110 19.89 -5.19 -5.23
N MET A 111 19.28 -5.25 -4.04
CA MET A 111 19.94 -4.83 -2.80
C MET A 111 20.93 -5.89 -2.31
N LEU A 112 20.74 -7.15 -2.73
CA LEU A 112 21.52 -8.30 -2.31
C LEU A 112 22.62 -8.70 -3.33
N SER A 113 22.54 -8.17 -4.55
CA SER A 113 23.55 -8.32 -5.62
C SER A 113 24.65 -7.29 -5.49
#